data_AF-A0A662FTP3-F1
#
_entry.id   AF-A0A662FTP3-F1
#
_cell.length_a   1.000
_cell.length_b   1.000
_cell.length_c   1.000
_cell.angle_alpha   90.00
_cell.angle_beta   90.00
_cell.angle_gamma   90.00
#
_symmetry.space_group_name_H-M   'P 1'
#
loop_
_entity.id
_entity.type
_entity.pdbx_description
1 polymer ?
#
loop_
_entity_poly.entity_id
_entity_poly.type
_entity_poly.pdbx_seq_one_letter_code
_entity_poly.pdbx_strand_id
1 'polypeptide(L)'
;MLEKLAVFYAPLLLGIIYGRLKPPSDENLTYLSKLVLYLLLPFLLFRSTYLKASMGLGWTALGLPLLGSLTVIIAGLTAYLVFRGEVEYMMTSMYANAGYLPLSLALPLWGDLGVANVGFYIMGNNTTANILIPLVASKKLKEGLRRITYFAPLYGIFLGLLWGVSGFAMPDFLLEVSAYLGEAAPTLALILLGIEFSRKLEFSLEGVKVYIMRTIVASILFFLFVKVGFIKMQLDFSVALLESIMHSAVTNVIVAHEFSLDSQKVSQ
;
A
#
# COMPACT_ATOMS: atom_id res chain seq x y z
N MET A 1 -8.27 -9.07 -22.16
CA MET A 1 -8.39 -9.62 -20.78
C MET A 1 -7.26 -10.59 -20.47
N LEU A 2 -7.02 -11.61 -21.29
CA LEU A 2 -5.90 -12.56 -21.13
C LEU A 2 -4.53 -11.90 -21.00
N GLU A 3 -4.23 -10.91 -21.84
CA GLU A 3 -2.96 -10.16 -21.78
C GLU A 3 -2.75 -9.46 -20.42
N LYS A 4 -3.78 -8.77 -19.90
CA LYS A 4 -3.72 -8.12 -18.59
C LYS A 4 -3.52 -9.14 -17.45
N LEU A 5 -4.13 -10.31 -17.55
CA LEU A 5 -3.90 -11.40 -16.60
C LEU A 5 -2.47 -11.95 -16.71
N ALA A 6 -1.92 -12.07 -17.91
CA ALA A 6 -0.54 -12.52 -18.11
C ALA A 6 0.47 -11.52 -17.54
N VAL A 7 0.28 -10.21 -17.75
CA VAL A 7 1.10 -9.14 -17.17
C VAL A 7 1.13 -9.19 -15.64
N PHE A 8 0.01 -9.59 -15.01
CA PHE A 8 -0.08 -9.73 -13.56
C PHE A 8 0.51 -11.06 -13.05
N TYR A 9 0.11 -12.19 -13.64
CA TYR A 9 0.47 -13.52 -13.11
C TYR A 9 1.88 -13.94 -13.49
N ALA A 10 2.43 -13.52 -14.64
CA ALA A 10 3.75 -13.96 -15.06
C ALA A 10 4.87 -13.49 -14.09
N PRO A 11 4.94 -12.22 -13.67
CA PRO A 11 5.95 -11.78 -12.69
C PRO A 11 5.79 -12.47 -11.33
N LEU A 12 4.54 -12.68 -10.89
CA LEU A 12 4.24 -13.39 -9.65
C LEU A 12 4.74 -14.85 -9.70
N LEU A 13 4.44 -15.56 -10.78
CA LEU A 13 4.90 -16.94 -11.00
C LEU A 13 6.43 -17.03 -11.10
N LEU A 14 7.07 -16.08 -11.78
CA LEU A 14 8.53 -16.00 -11.84
C LEU A 14 9.14 -15.81 -10.46
N GLY A 15 8.55 -14.95 -9.62
CA GLY A 15 8.94 -14.79 -8.23
C GLY A 15 8.83 -16.10 -7.43
N ILE A 16 7.72 -16.82 -7.58
CA ILE A 16 7.51 -18.12 -6.92
C ILE A 16 8.56 -19.14 -7.36
N ILE A 17 8.80 -19.26 -8.67
CA ILE A 17 9.77 -20.19 -9.23
C ILE A 17 11.17 -19.85 -8.73
N TYR A 18 11.58 -18.58 -8.81
CA TYR A 18 12.88 -18.13 -8.34
C TYR A 18 13.06 -18.40 -6.84
N GLY A 19 12.07 -18.06 -6.02
CA GLY A 19 12.13 -18.25 -4.57
C GLY A 19 12.20 -19.72 -4.15
N ARG A 20 11.59 -20.64 -4.91
CA ARG A 20 11.73 -22.09 -4.68
C ARG A 20 13.07 -22.66 -5.11
N LEU A 21 13.61 -22.19 -6.23
CA LEU A 21 14.89 -22.68 -6.77
C LEU A 21 16.09 -22.15 -5.99
N LYS A 22 16.02 -20.88 -5.57
CA LYS A 22 17.10 -20.18 -4.89
C LYS A 22 16.51 -19.17 -3.89
N PRO A 23 16.09 -19.62 -2.70
CA PRO A 23 15.47 -18.74 -1.70
C PRO A 23 16.46 -17.64 -1.30
N PRO A 24 16.15 -16.35 -1.55
CA PRO A 24 17.01 -15.26 -1.12
C PRO A 24 16.96 -15.09 0.41
N SER A 25 18.05 -14.58 0.97
CA SER A 25 18.10 -14.15 2.38
C SER A 25 17.11 -13.02 2.66
N ASP A 26 16.74 -12.86 3.93
CA ASP A 26 15.84 -11.77 4.37
C ASP A 26 16.44 -10.38 4.12
N GLU A 27 17.76 -10.26 4.20
CA GLU A 27 18.48 -9.04 3.86
C GLU A 27 18.30 -8.68 2.38
N ASN A 28 18.42 -9.65 1.47
CA ASN A 28 18.23 -9.43 0.03
C ASN A 28 16.80 -9.01 -0.29
N LEU A 29 15.80 -9.65 0.34
CA LEU A 29 14.40 -9.25 0.17
C LEU A 29 14.13 -7.86 0.72
N THR A 30 14.69 -7.54 1.88
CA THR A 30 14.58 -6.22 2.49
C THR A 30 15.19 -5.15 1.58
N TYR A 31 16.36 -5.41 0.99
CA TYR A 31 16.99 -4.50 0.03
C TYR A 31 16.14 -4.29 -1.21
N LEU A 32 15.61 -5.36 -1.81
CA LEU A 32 14.77 -5.27 -3.00
C LEU A 32 13.43 -4.56 -2.71
N SER A 33 12.80 -4.84 -1.56
CA SER A 33 11.63 -4.10 -1.08
C SER A 33 11.93 -2.61 -0.89
N LYS A 34 13.09 -2.27 -0.32
CA LYS A 34 13.52 -0.87 -0.17
C LYS A 34 13.74 -0.20 -1.53
N LEU A 35 14.31 -0.89 -2.50
CA LEU A 35 14.46 -0.37 -3.86
C LEU A 35 13.09 -0.03 -4.47
N VAL A 36 12.12 -0.95 -4.37
CA VAL A 36 10.77 -0.71 -4.87
C VAL A 36 10.09 0.45 -4.13
N LEU A 37 10.06 0.40 -2.80
CA LEU A 37 9.36 1.39 -1.95
C LEU A 37 9.98 2.79 -2.01
N TYR A 38 11.31 2.88 -1.97
CA TYR A 38 12.00 4.16 -1.78
C TYR A 38 12.54 4.77 -3.05
N LEU A 39 12.72 3.99 -4.13
CA LEU A 39 13.17 4.52 -5.41
C LEU A 39 12.06 4.50 -6.46
N LEU A 40 11.48 3.33 -6.76
CA LEU A 40 10.63 3.18 -7.95
C LEU A 40 9.19 3.68 -7.74
N LEU A 41 8.55 3.31 -6.62
CA LEU A 41 7.19 3.73 -6.31
C LEU A 41 6.99 5.25 -6.26
N PRO A 42 7.90 6.06 -5.70
CA PRO A 42 7.79 7.51 -5.74
C PRO A 42 7.64 8.07 -7.16
N PHE A 43 8.37 7.56 -8.15
CA PHE A 43 8.24 8.00 -9.55
C PHE A 43 6.89 7.63 -10.16
N LEU A 44 6.44 6.40 -9.91
CA LEU A 44 5.14 5.92 -10.38
C LEU A 44 3.99 6.78 -9.82
N LEU A 45 4.00 6.99 -8.50
CA LEU A 45 2.98 7.76 -7.79
C LEU A 45 3.05 9.24 -8.18
N PHE A 46 4.24 9.81 -8.32
CA PHE A 46 4.42 11.18 -8.80
C PHE A 46 3.76 11.40 -10.16
N ARG A 47 4.13 10.61 -11.17
CA ARG A 47 3.59 10.77 -12.53
C ARG A 47 2.08 10.61 -12.55
N SER A 48 1.58 9.55 -11.92
CA SER A 48 0.15 9.24 -11.88
C SER A 48 -0.66 10.33 -11.19
N THR A 49 -0.17 10.79 -10.03
CA THR A 49 -0.81 11.85 -9.26
C THR A 49 -0.76 13.19 -9.97
N TYR A 50 0.35 13.54 -10.63
CA TYR A 50 0.45 14.73 -11.48
C TYR A 50 -0.59 14.72 -12.59
N LEU A 51 -0.69 13.62 -13.34
CA LEU A 51 -1.66 13.48 -14.43
C LEU A 51 -3.09 13.66 -13.93
N LYS A 52 -3.44 12.97 -12.84
CA LYS A 52 -4.78 13.09 -12.25
C LYS A 52 -5.06 14.51 -11.74
N ALA A 53 -4.12 15.13 -11.02
CA ALA A 53 -4.32 16.47 -10.46
C ALA A 53 -4.43 17.54 -11.55
N SER A 54 -3.69 17.40 -12.66
CA SER A 54 -3.74 18.30 -13.82
C SER A 54 -5.09 18.27 -14.54
N MET A 55 -5.84 17.16 -14.44
CA MET A 55 -7.21 17.05 -14.95
C MET A 55 -8.26 17.69 -14.03
N GLY A 56 -7.84 18.18 -12.85
CA GLY A 56 -8.70 18.76 -11.83
C GLY A 56 -9.09 17.77 -10.72
N LEU A 57 -9.13 18.28 -9.49
CA LEU A 57 -9.53 17.52 -8.31
C LEU A 57 -10.89 18.02 -7.83
N GLY A 58 -11.89 17.13 -7.83
CA GLY A 58 -13.17 17.38 -7.16
C GLY A 58 -13.07 17.11 -5.65
N TRP A 59 -14.10 17.50 -4.90
CA TRP A 59 -14.19 17.22 -3.46
C TRP A 59 -14.09 15.72 -3.10
N THR A 60 -14.49 14.83 -4.03
CA THR A 60 -14.36 13.38 -3.86
C THR A 60 -12.92 12.87 -3.89
N ALA A 61 -11.95 13.70 -4.28
CA ALA A 61 -10.53 13.36 -4.19
C ALA A 61 -10.08 13.07 -2.75
N LEU A 62 -10.79 13.61 -1.75
CA LEU A 62 -10.55 13.31 -0.33
C LEU A 62 -11.17 11.99 0.13
N GLY A 63 -12.04 11.36 -0.66
CA GLY A 63 -12.73 10.12 -0.28
C GLY A 63 -11.77 8.96 -0.02
N LEU A 64 -10.81 8.71 -0.93
CA LEU A 64 -9.85 7.62 -0.80
C LEU A 64 -8.84 7.82 0.35
N PRO A 65 -8.24 9.01 0.56
CA PRO A 65 -7.40 9.26 1.72
C PRO A 65 -8.18 9.10 3.04
N LEU A 66 -9.39 9.66 3.13
CA LEU A 66 -10.20 9.54 4.34
C LEU A 66 -10.59 8.08 4.63
N LEU A 67 -10.96 7.32 3.59
CA LEU A 67 -11.24 5.89 3.71
C LEU A 67 -10.00 5.13 4.21
N GLY A 68 -8.83 5.40 3.64
CA GLY A 68 -7.57 4.81 4.05
C GLY A 68 -7.28 5.07 5.53
N SER A 69 -7.30 6.33 5.95
CA SER A 69 -7.03 6.74 7.33
C SER A 69 -8.02 6.15 8.33
N LEU A 70 -9.33 6.19 8.04
CA LEU A 70 -10.35 5.62 8.93
C LEU A 70 -10.26 4.09 8.99
N THR A 71 -9.88 3.43 7.90
CA THR A 71 -9.63 1.97 7.93
C THR A 71 -8.53 1.64 8.92
N VAL A 72 -7.42 2.38 8.92
CA VAL A 72 -6.32 2.18 9.88
C VAL A 72 -6.77 2.41 11.31
N ILE A 73 -7.45 3.54 11.58
CA ILE A 73 -7.89 3.90 12.93
C ILE A 73 -8.85 2.85 13.47
N ILE A 74 -9.88 2.50 12.71
CA ILE A 74 -10.92 1.59 13.17
C ILE A 74 -10.39 0.16 13.25
N ALA A 75 -9.64 -0.32 12.26
CA ALA A 75 -9.05 -1.67 12.31
C ALA A 75 -8.09 -1.80 13.50
N GLY A 76 -7.28 -0.77 13.76
CA GLY A 76 -6.40 -0.72 14.91
C GLY A 76 -7.13 -0.73 16.26
N LEU A 77 -8.22 0.04 16.39
CA LEU A 77 -9.07 0.04 17.59
C LEU A 77 -9.78 -1.31 17.77
N THR A 78 -10.30 -1.90 16.69
CA THR A 78 -10.92 -3.22 16.73
C THR A 78 -9.90 -4.29 17.10
N ALA A 79 -8.68 -4.24 16.55
CA ALA A 79 -7.60 -5.14 16.92
C ALA A 79 -7.20 -5.00 18.39
N TYR A 80 -7.11 -3.78 18.92
CA TYR A 80 -6.86 -3.54 20.35
C TYR A 80 -7.89 -4.28 21.22
N LEU A 81 -9.17 -4.22 20.86
CA LEU A 81 -10.24 -4.88 21.61
C LEU A 81 -10.21 -6.41 21.47
N VAL A 82 -10.05 -6.92 20.25
CA VAL A 82 -10.11 -8.35 19.94
C VAL A 82 -8.87 -9.09 20.48
N PHE A 83 -7.69 -8.51 20.30
CA PHE A 83 -6.41 -9.10 20.67
C PHE A 83 -5.83 -8.49 21.96
N ARG A 84 -6.67 -7.82 22.77
CA ARG A 84 -6.33 -7.30 24.11
C ARG A 84 -5.06 -6.44 24.13
N GLY A 85 -4.86 -5.65 23.08
CA GLY A 85 -3.72 -4.75 22.95
C GLY A 85 -2.39 -5.38 22.52
N GLU A 86 -2.39 -6.61 21.99
CA GLU A 86 -1.20 -7.18 21.35
C GLU A 86 -0.78 -6.33 20.12
N VAL A 87 0.39 -5.69 20.23
CA VAL A 87 0.87 -4.67 19.29
C VAL A 87 1.11 -5.25 17.90
N GLU A 88 1.59 -6.49 17.80
CA GLU A 88 1.85 -7.20 16.56
C GLU A 88 0.59 -7.30 15.69
N TYR A 89 -0.54 -7.71 16.29
CA TYR A 89 -1.81 -7.85 15.59
C TYR A 89 -2.47 -6.51 15.28
N MET A 90 -2.33 -5.53 16.19
CA MET A 90 -2.75 -4.16 15.92
C MET A 90 -2.00 -3.59 14.71
N MET A 91 -0.68 -3.70 14.68
CA MET A 91 0.15 -3.24 13.58
C MET A 91 -0.23 -3.92 12.26
N THR A 92 -0.36 -5.24 12.27
CA THR A 92 -0.73 -6.04 11.10
C THR A 92 -2.11 -5.64 10.55
N SER A 93 -3.06 -5.29 11.43
CA SER A 93 -4.36 -4.78 11.01
C SER A 93 -4.32 -3.35 10.43
N MET A 94 -3.40 -2.52 10.93
CA MET A 94 -3.24 -1.11 10.55
C MET A 94 -2.50 -0.95 9.22
N TYR A 95 -1.48 -1.77 8.96
CA TYR A 95 -0.64 -1.63 7.77
C TYR A 95 -1.04 -2.64 6.68
N ALA A 96 -1.93 -2.21 5.80
CA ALA A 96 -2.40 -2.98 4.66
C ALA A 96 -1.36 -3.04 3.54
N ASN A 97 -1.42 -4.08 2.70
CA ASN A 97 -0.73 -4.12 1.41
C ASN A 97 -1.39 -3.17 0.40
N ALA A 98 -1.36 -1.86 0.69
CA ALA A 98 -1.89 -0.83 -0.21
C ALA A 98 -0.94 -0.54 -1.39
N GLY A 99 0.36 -0.78 -1.19
CA GLY A 99 1.41 -0.35 -2.12
C GLY A 99 1.85 -1.37 -3.15
N TYR A 100 1.78 -2.68 -2.90
CA TYR A 100 2.32 -3.67 -3.84
C TYR A 100 1.22 -4.24 -4.72
N LEU A 101 0.28 -4.97 -4.11
CA LEU A 101 -0.74 -5.71 -4.85
C LEU A 101 -1.73 -4.77 -5.57
N PRO A 102 -2.25 -3.70 -4.93
CA PRO A 102 -3.16 -2.76 -5.60
C PRO A 102 -2.52 -2.04 -6.78
N LEU A 103 -1.29 -1.54 -6.64
CA LEU A 103 -0.60 -0.86 -7.75
C LEU A 103 -0.35 -1.80 -8.93
N SER A 104 -0.03 -3.06 -8.65
CA SER A 104 0.19 -4.10 -9.66
C SER A 104 -1.06 -4.51 -10.41
N LEU A 105 -2.25 -4.31 -9.82
CA LEU A 105 -3.53 -4.49 -10.49
C LEU A 105 -4.01 -3.20 -11.16
N ALA A 106 -3.84 -2.06 -10.50
CA ALA A 106 -4.37 -0.78 -10.93
C ALA A 106 -3.73 -0.29 -12.24
N LEU A 107 -2.41 -0.44 -12.39
CA LEU A 107 -1.72 0.00 -13.61
C LEU A 107 -2.23 -0.71 -14.87
N PRO A 108 -2.25 -2.05 -14.97
CA PRO A 108 -2.74 -2.73 -16.17
C PRO A 108 -4.27 -2.61 -16.36
N LEU A 109 -5.05 -2.51 -15.27
CA LEU A 109 -6.51 -2.44 -15.36
C LEU A 109 -7.02 -1.05 -15.72
N TRP A 110 -6.45 -0.01 -15.11
CA TRP A 110 -7.00 1.34 -15.09
C TRP A 110 -5.97 2.44 -15.42
N GLY A 111 -4.72 2.07 -15.72
CA GLY A 111 -3.65 3.02 -16.05
C GLY A 111 -3.31 3.97 -14.90
N ASP A 112 -2.73 5.11 -15.25
CA ASP A 112 -2.26 6.13 -14.30
C ASP A 112 -3.35 6.67 -13.38
N LEU A 113 -4.60 6.77 -13.86
CA LEU A 113 -5.69 7.25 -13.02
C LEU A 113 -6.02 6.27 -11.90
N GLY A 114 -5.90 4.97 -12.16
CA GLY A 114 -6.08 3.93 -11.14
C GLY A 114 -4.94 3.95 -10.13
N VAL A 115 -3.72 4.10 -10.62
CA VAL A 115 -2.52 4.24 -9.78
C VAL A 115 -2.61 5.49 -8.90
N ALA A 116 -3.06 6.62 -9.43
CA ALA A 116 -3.26 7.85 -8.67
C ALA A 116 -4.29 7.65 -7.54
N ASN A 117 -5.36 6.91 -7.80
CA ASN A 117 -6.36 6.56 -6.80
C ASN A 117 -5.80 5.68 -5.69
N VAL A 118 -5.04 4.65 -6.04
CA VAL A 118 -4.31 3.85 -5.05
C VAL A 118 -3.35 4.74 -4.26
N GLY A 119 -2.65 5.66 -4.92
CA GLY A 119 -1.81 6.68 -4.29
C GLY A 119 -2.55 7.53 -3.27
N PHE A 120 -3.77 7.98 -3.59
CA PHE A 120 -4.61 8.72 -2.64
C PHE A 120 -5.06 7.85 -1.46
N TYR A 121 -5.37 6.57 -1.68
CA TYR A 121 -5.62 5.65 -0.56
C TYR A 121 -4.38 5.46 0.31
N ILE A 122 -3.21 5.24 -0.28
CA ILE A 122 -1.90 5.14 0.41
C ILE A 122 -1.61 6.40 1.22
N MET A 123 -1.92 7.58 0.66
CA MET A 123 -1.74 8.86 1.37
C MET A 123 -2.47 8.85 2.71
N GLY A 124 -3.70 8.35 2.76
CA GLY A 124 -4.44 8.21 4.00
C GLY A 124 -3.91 7.06 4.86
N ASN A 125 -3.92 5.85 4.30
CA ASN A 125 -3.61 4.62 5.01
C ASN A 125 -2.20 4.64 5.61
N ASN A 126 -1.17 4.81 4.78
CA ASN A 126 0.21 4.70 5.22
C ASN A 126 0.60 5.89 6.09
N THR A 127 0.12 7.11 5.83
CA THR A 127 0.40 8.25 6.74
C THR A 127 -0.14 7.97 8.14
N THR A 128 -1.40 7.55 8.24
CA THR A 128 -2.02 7.24 9.53
C THR A 128 -1.33 6.06 10.22
N ALA A 129 -1.02 4.98 9.48
CA ALA A 129 -0.36 3.81 10.05
C ALA A 129 1.07 4.13 10.52
N ASN A 130 1.84 4.91 9.76
CA ASN A 130 3.19 5.34 10.14
C ASN A 130 3.19 6.26 11.39
N ILE A 131 2.08 6.91 11.73
CA ILE A 131 1.93 7.66 13.00
C ILE A 131 1.50 6.74 14.14
N LEU A 132 0.45 5.94 13.92
CA LEU A 132 -0.19 5.18 14.98
C LEU A 132 0.61 3.96 15.42
N ILE A 133 1.28 3.26 14.50
CA ILE A 133 2.08 2.08 14.84
C ILE A 133 3.19 2.42 15.84
N PRO A 134 4.04 3.45 15.61
CA PRO A 134 5.05 3.83 16.59
C PRO A 134 4.45 4.32 17.91
N LEU A 135 3.28 4.97 17.87
CA LEU A 135 2.58 5.38 19.08
C LEU A 135 2.15 4.18 19.93
N VAL A 136 1.67 3.08 19.32
CA VAL A 136 1.28 1.89 20.08
C VAL A 136 2.49 1.02 20.48
N ALA A 137 3.52 0.94 19.64
CA ALA A 137 4.70 0.10 19.89
C ALA A 137 5.69 0.74 20.88
N SER A 138 5.96 2.04 20.75
CA SER A 138 7.01 2.74 21.51
C SER A 138 6.47 3.80 22.48
N LYS A 139 5.18 4.11 22.42
CA LYS A 139 4.54 5.24 23.13
C LYS A 139 5.13 6.60 22.79
N LYS A 140 5.79 6.75 21.64
CA LYS A 140 6.45 8.00 21.21
C LYS A 140 5.94 8.48 19.85
N LEU A 141 5.11 9.53 19.89
CA LEU A 141 4.63 10.20 18.67
C LEU A 141 5.77 10.72 17.77
N LYS A 142 6.89 11.17 18.39
CA LYS A 142 8.06 11.66 17.65
C LYS A 142 8.63 10.61 16.69
N GLU A 143 8.59 9.33 17.05
CA GLU A 143 9.07 8.24 16.19
C GLU A 143 8.14 8.05 14.98
N GLY A 144 6.83 8.23 15.15
CA GLY A 144 5.86 8.21 14.05
C GLY A 144 5.99 9.39 13.09
N LEU A 145 6.15 10.61 13.62
CA LEU A 145 6.40 11.79 12.78
C LEU A 145 7.71 11.66 12.01
N ARG A 146 8.75 11.15 12.65
CA ARG A 146 10.03 10.84 11.99
C ARG A 146 9.83 9.82 10.88
N ARG A 147 9.01 8.78 11.08
CA ARG A 147 8.77 7.74 10.06
C ARG A 147 8.15 8.30 8.78
N ILE A 148 7.21 9.24 8.89
CA ILE A 148 6.62 9.92 7.72
C ILE A 148 7.70 10.59 6.88
N THR A 149 8.69 11.26 7.53
CA THR A 149 9.75 11.96 6.79
C THR A 149 10.72 11.04 6.05
N TYR A 150 10.64 9.73 6.25
CA TYR A 150 11.42 8.76 5.47
C TYR A 150 10.56 7.97 4.49
N PHE A 151 9.22 8.10 4.53
CA PHE A 151 8.33 7.31 3.69
C PHE A 151 8.20 7.93 2.29
N ALA A 152 9.19 7.62 1.43
CA ALA A 152 9.35 8.15 0.08
C ALA A 152 8.08 8.13 -0.81
N PRO A 153 7.18 7.12 -0.77
CA PRO A 153 5.97 7.13 -1.59
C PRO A 153 5.10 8.38 -1.39
N LEU A 154 5.04 8.93 -0.17
CA LEU A 154 4.31 10.16 0.10
C LEU A 154 4.90 11.35 -0.63
N TYR A 155 6.22 11.44 -0.73
CA TYR A 155 6.88 12.52 -1.47
C TYR A 155 6.50 12.49 -2.95
N GLY A 156 6.43 11.31 -3.56
CA GLY A 156 5.93 11.16 -4.93
C GLY A 156 4.52 11.73 -5.08
N ILE A 157 3.59 11.30 -4.22
CA ILE A 157 2.20 11.77 -4.25
C ILE A 157 2.11 13.29 -4.02
N PHE A 158 2.80 13.81 -3.00
CA PHE A 158 2.77 15.24 -2.67
C PHE A 158 3.37 16.11 -3.79
N LEU A 159 4.51 15.73 -4.35
CA LEU A 159 5.12 16.45 -5.46
C LEU A 159 4.24 16.40 -6.71
N GLY A 160 3.64 15.25 -6.99
CA GLY A 160 2.70 15.10 -8.11
C GLY A 160 1.47 15.99 -7.94
N LEU A 161 0.91 16.04 -6.73
CA LEU A 161 -0.21 16.94 -6.40
C LEU A 161 0.19 18.40 -6.58
N LEU A 162 1.28 18.83 -5.94
CA LEU A 162 1.75 20.22 -5.98
C LEU A 162 1.95 20.70 -7.41
N TRP A 163 2.60 19.87 -8.24
CA TRP A 163 2.82 20.24 -9.63
C TRP A 163 1.51 20.24 -10.42
N GLY A 164 0.67 19.21 -10.28
CA GLY A 164 -0.56 19.12 -11.05
C GLY A 164 -1.58 20.23 -10.73
N VAL A 165 -1.64 20.68 -9.47
CA VAL A 165 -2.51 21.82 -9.10
C VAL A 165 -1.92 23.19 -9.44
N SER A 166 -0.60 23.29 -9.63
CA SER A 166 0.06 24.55 -9.99
C SER A 166 -0.32 25.06 -11.39
N GLY A 167 -0.83 24.17 -12.25
CA GLY A 167 -1.12 24.48 -13.65
C GLY A 167 0.11 24.57 -14.55
N PHE A 168 1.32 24.40 -14.02
CA PHE A 168 2.53 24.37 -14.84
C PHE A 168 2.66 23.03 -15.56
N ALA A 169 2.97 23.08 -16.85
CA ALA A 169 3.31 21.89 -17.61
C ALA A 169 4.65 21.31 -17.10
N MET A 170 4.65 20.02 -16.78
CA MET A 170 5.88 19.30 -16.48
C MET A 170 6.73 19.17 -17.75
N PRO A 171 8.05 19.40 -17.69
CA PRO A 171 8.95 19.07 -18.80
C PRO A 171 8.84 17.58 -19.18
N ASP A 172 8.72 17.29 -20.48
CA ASP A 172 8.50 15.93 -20.99
C ASP A 172 9.56 14.93 -20.52
N PHE A 173 10.83 15.35 -20.47
CA PHE A 173 11.92 14.49 -19.99
C PHE A 173 11.69 13.98 -18.55
N LEU A 174 11.11 14.79 -17.66
CA LEU A 174 10.82 14.38 -16.28
C LEU A 174 9.67 13.36 -16.24
N LEU A 175 8.68 13.52 -17.12
CA LEU A 175 7.58 12.55 -17.25
C LEU A 175 8.08 11.23 -17.81
N GLU A 176 8.98 11.26 -18.81
CA GLU A 176 9.60 10.07 -19.38
C GLU A 176 10.44 9.33 -18.36
N VAL A 177 11.35 10.01 -17.64
CA VAL A 177 12.16 9.40 -16.57
C VAL A 177 11.26 8.78 -15.51
N SER A 178 10.19 9.49 -15.11
CA SER A 178 9.24 8.98 -14.12
C SER A 178 8.45 7.77 -14.63
N ALA A 179 8.12 7.72 -15.93
CA ALA A 179 7.49 6.57 -16.55
C ALA A 179 8.43 5.36 -16.55
N TYR A 180 9.65 5.52 -17.08
CA TYR A 180 10.62 4.43 -17.16
C TYR A 180 10.95 3.81 -15.81
N LEU A 181 11.18 4.64 -14.77
CA LEU A 181 11.47 4.13 -13.43
C LEU A 181 10.22 3.61 -12.73
N GLY A 182 9.10 4.31 -12.88
CA GLY A 182 7.85 3.98 -12.20
C GLY A 182 7.20 2.69 -12.68
N GLU A 183 7.24 2.40 -13.98
CA GLU A 183 6.63 1.21 -14.58
C GLU A 183 7.27 -0.10 -14.11
N ALA A 184 8.54 -0.06 -13.68
CA ALA A 184 9.21 -1.23 -13.11
C ALA A 184 8.68 -1.60 -11.72
N ALA A 185 8.10 -0.64 -10.99
CA ALA A 185 7.75 -0.82 -9.59
C ALA A 185 6.69 -1.92 -9.36
N PRO A 186 5.55 -1.96 -10.10
CA PRO A 186 4.53 -2.97 -9.87
C PRO A 186 4.99 -4.37 -10.29
N THR A 187 5.75 -4.49 -11.37
CA THR A 187 6.33 -5.77 -11.80
C THR A 187 7.29 -6.34 -10.75
N LEU A 188 8.18 -5.52 -10.19
CA LEU A 188 9.09 -5.95 -9.13
C LEU A 188 8.35 -6.24 -7.82
N ALA A 189 7.29 -5.49 -7.51
CA ALA A 189 6.43 -5.76 -6.36
C ALA A 189 5.75 -7.15 -6.48
N LEU A 190 5.28 -7.53 -7.68
CA LEU A 190 4.73 -8.88 -7.92
C LEU A 190 5.78 -9.98 -7.81
N ILE A 191 6.99 -9.75 -8.31
CA ILE A 191 8.10 -10.70 -8.15
C ILE A 191 8.41 -10.89 -6.66
N LEU A 192 8.51 -9.80 -5.89
CA LEU A 192 8.71 -9.83 -4.44
C LEU A 192 7.62 -10.65 -3.73
N LEU A 193 6.35 -10.35 -3.99
CA LEU A 193 5.22 -11.10 -3.45
C LEU A 193 5.29 -12.59 -3.82
N GLY A 194 5.70 -12.90 -5.05
CA GLY A 194 5.86 -14.27 -5.51
C GLY A 194 6.97 -15.00 -4.76
N ILE A 195 8.11 -14.34 -4.52
CA ILE A 195 9.20 -14.90 -3.70
C ILE A 195 8.73 -15.12 -2.27
N GLU A 196 7.96 -14.18 -1.70
CA GLU A 196 7.41 -14.32 -0.35
C GLU A 196 6.44 -15.50 -0.26
N PHE A 197 5.54 -15.68 -1.23
CA PHE A 197 4.65 -16.86 -1.32
C PHE A 197 5.38 -18.18 -1.56
N SER A 198 6.62 -18.15 -2.03
CA SER A 198 7.43 -19.37 -2.17
C SER A 198 7.93 -19.91 -0.82
N ARG A 199 7.97 -19.06 0.21
CA ARG A 199 8.43 -19.42 1.55
C ARG A 199 7.35 -20.22 2.28
N LYS A 200 7.73 -20.94 3.34
CA LYS A 200 6.76 -21.71 4.13
C LYS A 200 5.74 -20.76 4.76
N LEU A 201 4.50 -20.86 4.31
CA LEU A 201 3.35 -20.23 4.96
C LEU A 201 3.03 -21.02 6.22
N GLU A 202 3.29 -20.42 7.38
CA GLU A 202 2.85 -20.98 8.65
C GLU A 202 1.41 -20.54 8.91
N PHE A 203 0.50 -21.50 8.98
CA PHE A 203 -0.90 -21.18 9.26
C PHE A 203 -1.04 -20.71 10.70
N SER A 204 -1.64 -19.53 10.86
CA SER A 204 -1.98 -18.98 12.17
C SER A 204 -3.46 -18.65 12.26
N LEU A 205 -4.10 -19.19 13.29
CA LEU A 205 -5.49 -18.83 13.60
C LEU A 205 -5.62 -17.34 13.90
N GLU A 206 -4.63 -16.75 14.58
CA GLU A 206 -4.64 -15.31 14.89
C GLU A 206 -4.41 -14.46 13.64
N GLY A 207 -3.51 -14.88 12.74
CA GLY A 207 -3.33 -14.25 11.43
C GLY A 207 -4.62 -14.23 10.59
N VAL A 208 -5.33 -15.36 10.54
CA VAL A 208 -6.64 -15.46 9.88
C VAL A 208 -7.67 -14.54 10.54
N LYS A 209 -7.74 -14.48 11.87
CA LYS A 209 -8.64 -13.57 12.59
C LYS A 209 -8.33 -12.11 12.26
N VAL A 210 -7.05 -11.71 12.24
CA VAL A 210 -6.63 -10.34 11.88
C VAL A 210 -7.08 -10.00 10.47
N TYR A 211 -6.83 -10.90 9.50
CA TYR A 211 -7.26 -10.72 8.12
C TYR A 211 -8.77 -10.55 7.99
N ILE A 212 -9.56 -11.48 8.54
CA ILE A 212 -11.02 -11.44 8.49
C ILE A 212 -11.55 -10.16 9.13
N MET A 213 -11.06 -9.82 10.32
CA MET A 213 -11.48 -8.62 11.04
C MET A 213 -11.20 -7.35 10.21
N ARG A 214 -9.98 -7.21 9.70
CA ARG A 214 -9.61 -6.05 8.88
C ARG A 214 -10.47 -5.97 7.62
N THR A 215 -10.67 -7.08 6.92
CA THR A 215 -11.49 -7.11 5.70
C THR A 215 -12.94 -6.74 5.99
N ILE A 216 -13.52 -7.17 7.11
CA ILE A 216 -14.85 -6.75 7.55
C ILE A 216 -14.88 -5.24 7.80
N VAL A 217 -13.95 -4.71 8.58
CA VAL A 217 -13.87 -3.26 8.88
C VAL A 217 -13.73 -2.44 7.60
N ALA A 218 -12.79 -2.81 6.73
CA ALA A 218 -12.53 -2.09 5.49
C ALA A 218 -13.73 -2.17 4.54
N SER A 219 -14.42 -3.32 4.44
CA SER A 219 -15.60 -3.49 3.59
C SER A 219 -16.80 -2.67 4.11
N ILE A 220 -17.03 -2.65 5.43
CA ILE A 220 -18.08 -1.81 6.04
C ILE A 220 -17.81 -0.35 5.74
N LEU A 221 -16.58 0.12 5.97
CA LEU A 221 -16.20 1.50 5.69
C LEU A 221 -16.34 1.85 4.21
N PHE A 222 -15.93 0.96 3.31
CA PHE A 222 -16.13 1.11 1.88
C PHE A 222 -17.61 1.35 1.53
N PHE A 223 -18.52 0.49 1.99
CA PHE A 223 -19.95 0.66 1.73
C PHE A 223 -20.53 1.95 2.33
N LEU A 224 -20.06 2.36 3.52
CA LEU A 224 -20.47 3.63 4.14
C LEU A 224 -20.01 4.83 3.31
N PHE A 225 -18.78 4.82 2.83
CA PHE A 225 -18.22 5.89 2.00
C PHE A 225 -18.91 6.02 0.65
N VAL A 226 -19.29 4.89 0.04
CA VAL A 226 -20.14 4.87 -1.16
C VAL A 226 -21.51 5.47 -0.86
N LYS A 227 -22.15 5.05 0.24
CA LYS A 227 -23.49 5.53 0.63
C LYS A 227 -23.55 7.03 0.91
N VAL A 228 -22.52 7.58 1.56
CA VAL A 228 -22.43 9.02 1.88
C VAL A 228 -21.95 9.85 0.66
N GLY A 229 -21.57 9.20 -0.44
CA GLY A 229 -21.20 9.86 -1.70
C GLY A 229 -19.73 10.29 -1.79
N PHE A 230 -18.90 9.96 -0.80
CA PHE A 230 -17.45 10.23 -0.85
C PHE A 230 -16.73 9.38 -1.90
N ILE A 231 -17.30 8.22 -2.28
CA ILE A 231 -16.80 7.36 -3.35
C ILE A 231 -17.86 7.26 -4.44
N LYS A 232 -17.51 7.73 -5.65
CA LYS A 232 -18.39 7.65 -6.83
C LYS A 232 -18.31 6.29 -7.49
N MET A 233 -19.42 5.83 -8.08
CA MET A 233 -19.55 4.59 -8.87
C MET A 233 -18.78 4.66 -10.20
N GLN A 234 -17.48 4.88 -10.11
CA GLN A 234 -16.52 5.00 -11.21
C GLN A 234 -15.20 4.38 -10.73
N LEU A 235 -14.06 4.89 -11.19
CA LEU A 235 -12.74 4.37 -10.83
C LEU A 235 -12.45 4.40 -9.33
N ASP A 236 -12.96 5.41 -8.61
CA ASP A 236 -12.80 5.52 -7.14
C ASP A 236 -13.46 4.32 -6.43
N PHE A 237 -14.62 3.85 -6.91
CA PHE A 237 -15.29 2.65 -6.39
C PHE A 237 -14.45 1.40 -6.61
N SER A 238 -13.92 1.21 -7.82
CA SER A 238 -13.11 0.02 -8.13
C SER A 238 -11.85 -0.06 -7.29
N VAL A 239 -11.18 1.07 -7.06
CA VAL A 239 -10.00 1.12 -6.18
C VAL A 239 -10.39 0.94 -4.72
N ALA A 240 -11.44 1.59 -4.24
CA ALA A 240 -11.88 1.43 -2.85
C ALA A 240 -12.29 -0.01 -2.52
N LEU A 241 -12.96 -0.69 -3.45
CA LEU A 241 -13.30 -2.11 -3.34
C LEU A 241 -12.05 -3.00 -3.36
N LEU A 242 -11.08 -2.68 -4.21
CA LEU A 242 -9.81 -3.41 -4.26
C LEU A 242 -9.07 -3.31 -2.92
N GLU A 243 -8.95 -2.10 -2.37
CA GLU A 243 -8.28 -1.84 -1.09
C GLU A 243 -9.00 -2.50 0.10
N SER A 244 -10.33 -2.62 0.04
CA SER A 244 -11.11 -3.21 1.13
C SER A 244 -10.85 -4.71 1.32
N ILE A 245 -10.36 -5.40 0.28
CA ILE A 245 -10.04 -6.83 0.32
C ILE A 245 -8.53 -7.11 0.42
N MET A 246 -7.67 -6.08 0.42
CA MET A 246 -6.23 -6.28 0.53
C MET A 246 -5.84 -6.94 1.85
N HIS A 247 -4.85 -7.81 1.85
CA HIS A 247 -4.31 -8.38 3.08
C HIS A 247 -3.30 -7.42 3.74
N SER A 248 -2.74 -7.82 4.89
CA SER A 248 -1.66 -7.10 5.57
C SER A 248 -0.40 -7.01 4.69
N ALA A 249 0.37 -5.93 4.80
CA ALA A 249 1.61 -5.81 4.04
C ALA A 249 2.70 -6.70 4.62
N VAL A 250 3.56 -7.24 3.75
CA VAL A 250 4.78 -7.93 4.20
C VAL A 250 5.80 -6.95 4.80
N THR A 251 5.69 -5.66 4.48
CA THR A 251 6.43 -4.58 5.16
C THR A 251 6.23 -4.57 6.67
N ASN A 252 5.17 -5.17 7.21
CA ASN A 252 4.99 -5.35 8.66
C ASN A 252 6.15 -6.08 9.32
N VAL A 253 6.83 -7.00 8.62
CA VAL A 253 8.03 -7.69 9.14
C VAL A 253 9.17 -6.68 9.36
N ILE A 254 9.39 -5.76 8.42
CA ILE A 254 10.39 -4.69 8.54
C ILE A 254 10.04 -3.79 9.73
N VAL A 255 8.76 -3.42 9.87
CA VAL A 255 8.29 -2.56 10.97
C VAL A 255 8.45 -3.27 12.33
N ALA A 256 8.17 -4.57 12.41
CA ALA A 256 8.37 -5.36 13.64
C ALA A 256 9.83 -5.33 14.08
N HIS A 257 10.78 -5.55 13.16
CA HIS A 257 12.20 -5.49 13.47
C HIS A 257 12.64 -4.11 13.97
N GLU A 258 12.11 -3.02 13.40
CA GLU A 258 12.44 -1.66 13.82
C GLU A 258 12.00 -1.35 15.27
N PHE A 259 10.94 -2.01 15.75
CA PHE A 259 10.40 -1.84 17.10
C PHE A 259 10.69 -3.02 18.03
N SER A 260 11.58 -3.95 17.64
CA SER A 260 11.89 -5.16 18.41
C SER A 260 10.66 -5.99 18.79
N LEU A 261 9.66 -6.04 17.90
CA LEU A 261 8.46 -6.86 18.03
C LEU A 261 8.70 -8.26 17.44
N ASP A 262 7.80 -9.20 17.75
CA ASP A 262 7.89 -10.56 17.21
C ASP A 262 7.56 -10.58 15.71
N SER A 263 8.59 -10.69 14.87
CA SER A 263 8.47 -10.74 13.42
C SER A 263 7.71 -11.97 12.91
N GLN A 264 7.71 -13.08 13.67
CA GLN A 264 6.99 -14.30 13.29
C GLN A 264 5.48 -14.13 13.43
N LYS A 265 5.00 -13.36 14.41
CA LYS A 265 3.56 -13.08 14.59
C LYS A 265 2.96 -12.22 13.48
N VAL A 266 3.78 -11.43 12.79
CA VAL A 266 3.34 -10.46 11.78
C VAL A 266 3.59 -10.93 10.34
N SER A 267 4.33 -12.02 10.17
CA SER A 267 4.60 -12.67 8.88
C SER A 267 3.56 -13.75 8.52
N GLN A 268 2.43 -13.80 9.23
CA GLN A 268 1.40 -14.84 9.16
C GLN A 268 0.19 -14.42 8.32
#